data_AF-A0A953M6W9-F1
#
_entry.id   AF-A0A953M6W9-F1
#
_cell.length_a   1.000
_cell.length_b   1.000
_cell.length_c   1.000
_cell.angle_alpha   90.00
_cell.angle_beta   90.00
_cell.angle_gamma   90.00
#
_symmetry.space_group_name_H-M   'P 1'
#
loop_
_entity.id
_entity.type
_entity.pdbx_description
1 polymer ?
#
loop_
_entity_poly.entity_id
_entity_poly.type
_entity_poly.pdbx_seq_one_letter_code
_entity_poly.pdbx_strand_id
1 'polypeptide(L)'
;VDGNGEWQLAFDSGVVAPFVAGLRDVTYHLLADSPDVVFDYTENTGQGHSWDRPFFIAGVSGLGPVDYHALEFSVDVSGLYRFESVLSTGGNHFTCLYRSAFDDTQPLANLREYGLGNGFSPFGVPRGTSRFEQLLFAGTTYVWVTTEWQASSPAADFSNSITGPGAVTPAGAGCNPADLAEPFDVLDLADVQAFVSAFVAGDPVADIAAPFGVLDLADVQAFVGAFVSGCP
;
A
#
# COMPACT_ATOMS: atom_id res chain seq x y z
N VAL A 1 12.79 20.68 9.64
CA VAL A 1 12.48 22.13 9.60
C VAL A 1 11.31 22.33 10.54
N ASP A 2 11.53 23.01 11.68
CA ASP A 2 10.41 23.45 12.50
C ASP A 2 9.49 24.26 11.59
N GLY A 3 8.24 23.81 11.38
CA GLY A 3 7.30 24.40 10.41
C GLY A 3 6.89 25.84 10.69
N ASN A 4 7.57 26.51 11.63
CA ASN A 4 7.34 27.88 12.04
C ASN A 4 8.24 28.82 11.22
N GLY A 5 7.63 29.64 10.36
CA GLY A 5 8.36 30.63 9.57
C GLY A 5 7.47 31.41 8.62
N GLU A 6 8.03 32.49 8.06
CA GLU A 6 7.44 33.20 6.93
C GLU A 6 7.87 32.50 5.64
N TRP A 7 6.90 32.10 4.82
CA TRP A 7 7.14 31.41 3.56
C TRP A 7 6.80 32.35 2.40
N GLN A 8 7.74 32.55 1.49
CA GLN A 8 7.52 33.34 0.29
C GLN A 8 7.56 32.43 -0.94
N LEU A 9 6.44 32.36 -1.66
CA LEU A 9 6.37 31.72 -2.98
C LEU A 9 6.56 32.79 -4.06
N ALA A 10 7.65 32.71 -4.81
CA ALA A 10 7.92 33.59 -5.94
C ALA A 10 7.65 32.85 -7.26
N PHE A 11 6.89 33.48 -8.15
CA PHE A 11 6.63 32.97 -9.51
C PHE A 11 7.17 33.98 -10.51
N ASP A 12 8.17 33.59 -11.28
CA ASP A 12 8.76 34.37 -12.36
C ASP A 12 8.60 33.62 -13.68
N SER A 13 7.98 34.27 -14.66
CA SER A 13 7.76 33.69 -15.99
C SER A 13 8.99 33.80 -16.89
N GLY A 14 9.94 34.69 -16.57
CA GLY A 14 11.12 34.98 -17.39
C GLY A 14 10.82 35.53 -18.79
N VAL A 15 9.54 35.76 -19.14
CA VAL A 15 9.11 36.19 -20.47
C VAL A 15 8.68 37.65 -20.46
N VAL A 16 9.13 38.38 -21.47
CA VAL A 16 8.74 39.77 -21.73
C VAL A 16 7.41 39.79 -22.49
N ALA A 17 6.65 40.89 -22.37
CA ALA A 17 5.35 41.06 -23.01
C ALA A 17 5.31 40.57 -24.49
N PRO A 18 4.20 39.96 -24.97
CA PRO A 18 2.84 40.03 -24.42
C PRO A 18 2.37 38.77 -23.65
N PHE A 19 3.29 37.90 -23.22
CA PHE A 19 2.90 36.62 -22.61
C PHE A 19 2.41 36.79 -21.16
N VAL A 20 1.36 36.06 -20.81
CA VAL A 20 0.83 35.97 -19.44
C VAL A 20 1.04 34.54 -18.96
N ALA A 21 1.80 34.38 -17.89
CA ALA A 21 1.88 33.12 -17.14
C ALA A 21 1.04 33.26 -15.86
N GLY A 22 0.28 32.23 -15.54
CA GLY A 22 -0.56 32.23 -14.35
C GLY A 22 -0.86 30.81 -13.92
N LEU A 23 -1.13 30.66 -12.63
CA LEU A 23 -1.52 29.41 -12.02
C LEU A 23 -3.05 29.38 -11.91
N ARG A 24 -3.67 28.27 -12.32
CA ARG A 24 -5.12 28.07 -12.24
C ARG A 24 -5.38 26.76 -11.52
N ASP A 25 -6.38 26.76 -10.64
CA ASP A 25 -6.85 25.58 -9.90
C ASP A 25 -5.75 24.86 -9.12
N VAL A 26 -4.77 25.61 -8.57
CA VAL A 26 -3.65 25.06 -7.81
C VAL A 26 -4.02 24.95 -6.33
N THR A 27 -3.70 23.81 -5.73
CA THR A 27 -3.69 23.61 -4.29
C THR A 27 -2.25 23.50 -3.82
N TYR A 28 -1.88 24.26 -2.79
CA TYR A 28 -0.58 24.17 -2.14
C TYR A 28 -0.72 23.49 -0.79
N HIS A 29 0.20 22.58 -0.49
CA HIS A 29 0.31 21.95 0.81
C HIS A 29 1.68 22.31 1.39
N LEU A 30 1.66 22.99 2.54
CA LEU A 30 2.86 23.24 3.33
C LEU A 30 2.89 22.20 4.44
N LEU A 31 3.96 21.44 4.50
CA LEU A 31 4.13 20.35 5.45
C LEU A 31 5.28 20.72 6.40
N ALA A 32 5.08 20.46 7.68
CA ALA A 32 6.17 20.47 8.65
C ALA A 32 6.89 19.12 8.62
N ASP A 33 8.18 19.10 8.95
CA ASP A 33 8.87 17.83 9.13
C ASP A 33 8.37 17.14 10.41
N SER A 34 8.18 15.82 10.31
CA SER A 34 7.95 14.91 11.42
C SER A 34 8.98 13.79 11.33
N PRO A 35 9.37 13.14 12.44
CA PRO A 35 10.11 11.89 12.37
C PRO A 35 9.37 10.87 11.50
N ASP A 36 10.12 10.11 10.71
CA ASP A 36 9.58 9.03 9.90
C ASP A 36 9.08 7.88 10.80
N VAL A 37 7.87 7.42 10.51
CA VAL A 37 7.29 6.15 10.94
C VAL A 37 7.32 5.21 9.73
N VAL A 38 7.73 3.97 9.96
CA VAL A 38 7.86 2.95 8.92
C VAL A 38 6.82 1.86 9.17
N PHE A 39 6.05 1.55 8.13
CA PHE A 39 5.17 0.39 8.08
C PHE A 39 5.71 -0.58 7.03
N ASP A 40 6.12 -1.77 7.48
CA ASP A 40 6.65 -2.82 6.63
C ASP A 40 5.73 -4.04 6.65
N TYR A 41 5.55 -4.69 5.50
CA TYR A 41 4.89 -5.99 5.41
C TYR A 41 5.46 -6.81 4.26
N THR A 42 5.25 -8.12 4.33
CA THR A 42 5.62 -9.08 3.28
C THR A 42 4.37 -9.88 2.92
N GLU A 43 4.13 -10.06 1.63
CA GLU A 43 3.00 -10.83 1.12
C GLU A 43 3.36 -11.41 -0.27
N ASN A 44 2.42 -12.12 -0.88
CA ASN A 44 2.49 -12.73 -2.18
C ASN A 44 1.45 -12.12 -3.13
N THR A 45 1.79 -11.97 -4.41
CA THR A 45 0.86 -11.45 -5.43
C THR A 45 -0.20 -12.46 -5.88
N GLY A 46 -0.03 -13.73 -5.57
CA GLY A 46 -0.81 -14.88 -6.01
C GLY A 46 -2.05 -15.19 -5.18
N GLN A 47 -2.73 -14.16 -4.68
CA GLN A 47 -3.94 -14.30 -3.84
C GLN A 47 -5.21 -14.62 -4.66
N GLY A 48 -5.06 -15.23 -5.84
CA GLY A 48 -6.16 -15.53 -6.77
C GLY A 48 -6.72 -14.31 -7.52
N HIS A 49 -6.08 -13.14 -7.38
CA HIS A 49 -6.45 -11.92 -8.07
C HIS A 49 -5.54 -11.66 -9.27
N SER A 50 -6.14 -11.41 -10.43
CA SER A 50 -5.40 -11.08 -11.65
C SER A 50 -6.22 -10.16 -12.55
N TRP A 51 -5.55 -9.38 -13.37
CA TRP A 51 -6.19 -8.52 -14.34
C TRP A 51 -5.37 -8.34 -15.60
N ASP A 52 -6.07 -8.11 -16.70
CA ASP A 52 -5.45 -7.65 -17.93
C ASP A 52 -5.03 -6.18 -17.81
N ARG A 53 -3.99 -5.79 -18.56
CA ARG A 53 -3.54 -4.39 -18.63
C ARG A 53 -4.07 -3.74 -19.91
N PRO A 54 -5.32 -3.21 -19.95
CA PRO A 54 -5.88 -2.61 -21.16
C PRO A 54 -5.29 -1.24 -21.49
N PHE A 55 -4.17 -0.85 -20.88
CA PHE A 55 -3.62 0.50 -20.93
C PHE A 55 -2.10 0.48 -20.99
N PHE A 56 -1.55 1.61 -21.44
CA PHE A 56 -0.11 1.89 -21.41
C PHE A 56 0.11 3.15 -20.57
N ILE A 57 0.93 3.02 -19.53
CA ILE A 57 1.55 4.15 -18.85
C ILE A 57 3.04 4.06 -19.15
N ALA A 58 3.74 5.19 -19.26
CA ALA A 58 5.17 5.20 -19.56
C ALA A 58 5.95 4.25 -18.63
N GLY A 59 6.61 3.24 -19.20
CA GLY A 59 7.37 2.24 -18.44
C GLY A 59 6.58 1.02 -17.96
N VAL A 60 5.25 1.03 -18.07
CA VAL A 60 4.37 -0.12 -17.83
C VAL A 60 3.94 -0.72 -19.16
N SER A 61 4.25 -2.00 -19.38
CA SER A 61 3.81 -2.75 -20.57
C SER A 61 2.28 -2.93 -20.59
N GLY A 62 1.67 -2.85 -21.77
CA GLY A 62 0.24 -3.19 -21.98
C GLY A 62 -0.02 -4.68 -22.18
N LEU A 63 0.98 -5.56 -21.98
CA LEU A 63 0.78 -7.01 -22.06
C LEU A 63 0.09 -7.47 -20.76
N GLY A 64 -1.06 -8.13 -20.80
CA GLY A 64 -1.72 -8.75 -19.63
C GLY A 64 -1.61 -10.28 -19.65
N PRO A 65 -1.97 -10.98 -18.57
CA PRO A 65 -2.40 -10.50 -17.25
C PRO A 65 -1.26 -10.32 -16.22
N VAL A 66 -1.53 -9.61 -15.12
CA VAL A 66 -0.67 -9.60 -13.92
C VAL A 66 -1.45 -10.11 -12.72
N ASP A 67 -0.78 -10.85 -11.85
CA ASP A 67 -1.27 -11.16 -10.51
C ASP A 67 -1.08 -9.94 -9.62
N TYR A 68 -1.92 -9.74 -8.60
CA TYR A 68 -1.77 -8.60 -7.71
C TYR A 68 -2.20 -8.85 -6.25
N HIS A 69 -1.60 -8.07 -5.36
CA HIS A 69 -2.04 -7.86 -3.98
C HIS A 69 -2.48 -6.40 -3.82
N ALA A 70 -3.57 -6.15 -3.09
CA ALA A 70 -4.09 -4.81 -2.81
C ALA A 70 -4.15 -4.56 -1.31
N LEU A 71 -3.31 -3.65 -0.81
CA LEU A 71 -3.38 -3.16 0.56
C LEU A 71 -4.29 -1.93 0.60
N GLU A 72 -5.47 -2.05 1.18
CA GLU A 72 -6.24 -0.87 1.59
C GLU A 72 -5.69 -0.36 2.93
N PHE A 73 -5.56 0.96 3.10
CA PHE A 73 -5.03 1.57 4.32
C PHE A 73 -5.43 3.03 4.48
N SER A 74 -5.18 3.59 5.67
CA SER A 74 -5.22 5.02 5.96
C SER A 74 -3.97 5.47 6.71
N VAL A 75 -3.79 6.79 6.83
CA VAL A 75 -2.72 7.39 7.64
C VAL A 75 -3.30 8.31 8.70
N ASP A 76 -2.68 8.39 9.88
CA ASP A 76 -3.13 9.26 10.97
C ASP A 76 -2.63 10.72 10.83
N VAL A 77 -1.52 10.92 10.12
CA VAL A 77 -0.91 12.24 9.86
C VAL A 77 -0.84 12.50 8.36
N SER A 78 -1.33 13.66 7.93
CA SER A 78 -1.20 14.11 6.54
C SER A 78 0.25 14.50 6.23
N GLY A 79 0.79 14.06 5.10
CA GLY A 79 2.12 14.45 4.66
C GLY A 79 2.69 13.62 3.52
N LEU A 80 3.97 13.79 3.23
CA LEU A 80 4.64 13.06 2.15
C LEU A 80 5.02 11.66 2.64
N TYR A 81 4.55 10.63 1.95
CA TYR A 81 4.90 9.25 2.21
C TYR A 81 5.70 8.67 1.04
N ARG A 82 6.76 7.94 1.37
CA ARG A 82 7.59 7.15 0.46
C ARG A 82 7.12 5.71 0.45
N PHE A 83 6.95 5.18 -0.75
CA PHE A 83 6.55 3.80 -0.99
C PHE A 83 7.71 3.06 -1.63
N GLU A 84 8.02 1.88 -1.11
CA GLU A 84 9.02 0.98 -1.67
C GLU A 84 8.47 -0.45 -1.71
N SER A 85 8.48 -1.06 -2.88
CA SER A 85 8.16 -2.47 -3.05
C SER A 85 9.35 -3.20 -3.64
N VAL A 86 9.71 -4.35 -3.09
CA VAL A 86 10.82 -5.19 -3.55
C VAL A 86 10.30 -6.60 -3.78
N LEU A 87 10.32 -7.05 -5.03
CA LEU A 87 10.05 -8.46 -5.34
C LEU A 87 11.26 -9.33 -5.05
N SER A 88 11.03 -10.41 -4.32
CA SER A 88 12.06 -11.42 -3.99
C SER A 88 12.72 -12.03 -5.24
N THR A 89 11.98 -12.15 -6.33
CA THR A 89 12.43 -12.75 -7.60
C THR A 89 13.32 -11.82 -8.42
N GLY A 90 13.32 -10.51 -8.10
CA GLY A 90 13.87 -9.49 -9.00
C GLY A 90 13.13 -9.39 -10.33
N GLY A 91 11.88 -9.84 -10.36
CA GLY A 91 10.98 -9.86 -11.52
C GLY A 91 10.59 -8.47 -12.04
N ASN A 92 9.55 -8.44 -12.87
CA ASN A 92 9.05 -7.20 -13.45
C ASN A 92 7.69 -6.87 -12.84
N HIS A 93 7.69 -6.03 -11.80
CA HIS A 93 6.46 -5.46 -11.29
C HIS A 93 6.33 -3.96 -11.56
N PHE A 94 5.14 -3.45 -11.28
CA PHE A 94 4.88 -2.07 -10.99
C PHE A 94 3.95 -2.02 -9.77
N THR A 95 3.93 -0.89 -9.09
CA THR A 95 2.99 -0.66 -7.99
C THR A 95 2.15 0.57 -8.28
N CYS A 96 0.90 0.58 -7.83
CA CYS A 96 -0.05 1.65 -8.10
C CYS A 96 -0.73 2.08 -6.80
N LEU A 97 -0.79 3.38 -6.56
CA LEU A 97 -1.52 3.95 -5.45
C LEU A 97 -2.83 4.55 -5.95
N TYR A 98 -3.93 4.13 -5.34
CA TYR A 98 -5.28 4.61 -5.60
C TYR A 98 -5.80 5.38 -4.40
N ARG A 99 -6.70 6.32 -4.65
CA ARG A 99 -7.49 6.96 -3.59
C ARG A 99 -8.87 6.31 -3.51
N SER A 100 -9.34 6.08 -2.30
CA SER A 100 -10.66 5.53 -1.95
C SER A 100 -10.86 4.05 -2.32
N ALA A 101 -10.66 3.65 -3.58
CA ALA A 101 -10.87 2.28 -4.01
C ALA A 101 -10.05 1.93 -5.27
N PHE A 102 -9.78 0.64 -5.44
CA PHE A 102 -9.24 0.03 -6.64
C PHE A 102 -10.31 -0.85 -7.32
N ASP A 103 -10.40 -0.77 -8.65
CA ASP A 103 -11.29 -1.58 -9.51
C ASP A 103 -10.43 -2.17 -10.64
N ASP A 104 -10.30 -3.50 -10.65
CA ASP A 104 -9.51 -4.26 -11.63
C ASP A 104 -10.16 -4.30 -13.02
N THR A 105 -11.39 -3.84 -13.17
CA THR A 105 -12.00 -3.60 -14.48
C THR A 105 -11.75 -2.18 -14.99
N GLN A 106 -11.34 -1.28 -14.10
CA GLN A 106 -11.08 0.14 -14.38
C GLN A 106 -9.75 0.64 -13.76
N PRO A 107 -8.60 0.09 -14.20
CA PRO A 107 -7.25 0.41 -13.71
C PRO A 107 -6.82 1.84 -13.47
N LEU A 108 -7.41 2.74 -14.24
CA LEU A 108 -7.01 4.15 -14.25
C LEU A 108 -7.97 5.00 -13.44
N ALA A 109 -9.10 4.43 -13.03
CA ALA A 109 -10.02 5.08 -12.11
C ALA A 109 -9.30 5.26 -10.77
N ASN A 110 -9.32 6.49 -10.26
CA ASN A 110 -8.76 6.88 -8.96
C ASN A 110 -7.24 6.69 -8.77
N LEU A 111 -6.51 6.35 -9.84
CA LEU A 111 -5.05 6.26 -9.80
C LEU A 111 -4.45 7.62 -9.40
N ARG A 112 -3.51 7.59 -8.45
CA ARG A 112 -2.83 8.77 -7.91
C ARG A 112 -1.36 8.81 -8.28
N GLU A 113 -0.69 7.69 -8.14
CA GLU A 113 0.72 7.56 -8.46
C GLU A 113 1.05 6.11 -8.78
N TYR A 114 2.16 5.88 -9.47
CA TYR A 114 2.67 4.55 -9.74
C TYR A 114 4.20 4.52 -9.68
N GLY A 115 4.74 3.38 -9.26
CA GLY A 115 6.17 3.10 -9.30
C GLY A 115 6.48 1.97 -10.26
N LEU A 116 7.68 2.00 -10.84
CA LEU A 116 8.17 0.98 -11.76
C LEU A 116 9.21 0.11 -11.06
N GLY A 117 8.94 -1.19 -10.97
CA GLY A 117 9.84 -2.20 -10.42
C GLY A 117 10.49 -3.10 -11.46
N ASN A 118 10.46 -2.74 -12.74
CA ASN A 118 10.99 -3.60 -13.80
C ASN A 118 12.51 -3.84 -13.66
N GLY A 119 13.01 -4.93 -14.24
CA GLY A 119 14.39 -5.41 -14.10
C GLY A 119 15.48 -4.51 -14.68
N PHE A 120 15.10 -3.36 -15.24
CA PHE A 120 15.95 -2.26 -15.68
C PHE A 120 15.66 -0.97 -14.90
N SER A 121 15.08 -1.09 -13.70
CA SER A 121 14.72 0.05 -12.85
C SER A 121 15.92 0.98 -12.73
N PRO A 122 15.84 2.22 -13.25
CA PRO A 122 16.86 3.21 -13.00
C PRO A 122 16.82 3.73 -11.55
N PHE A 123 15.94 3.19 -10.68
CA PHE A 123 15.58 3.77 -9.39
C PHE A 123 15.89 2.90 -8.16
N GLY A 124 16.44 1.69 -8.32
CA GLY A 124 16.79 0.87 -7.15
C GLY A 124 17.62 -0.38 -7.43
N VAL A 125 18.56 -0.64 -6.52
CA VAL A 125 19.13 -1.97 -6.25
C VAL A 125 18.47 -2.43 -4.94
N PRO A 126 17.97 -3.67 -4.84
CA PRO A 126 18.05 -4.77 -5.80
C PRO A 126 17.13 -4.62 -7.02
N ARG A 127 17.30 -5.52 -8.00
CA ARG A 127 16.38 -5.63 -9.14
C ARG A 127 14.98 -5.96 -8.62
N GLY A 128 13.92 -5.51 -9.29
CA GLY A 128 12.55 -5.74 -8.81
C GLY A 128 12.08 -4.71 -7.79
N THR A 129 12.73 -3.53 -7.70
CA THR A 129 12.35 -2.48 -6.76
C THR A 129 11.54 -1.38 -7.43
N SER A 130 10.30 -1.18 -6.97
CA SER A 130 9.43 -0.05 -7.31
C SER A 130 9.45 0.99 -6.20
N ARG A 131 9.59 2.27 -6.56
CA ARG A 131 9.58 3.40 -5.62
C ARG A 131 8.81 4.58 -6.18
N PHE A 132 8.08 5.26 -5.32
CA PHE A 132 7.50 6.59 -5.58
C PHE A 132 7.21 7.30 -4.25
N GLU A 133 6.91 8.59 -4.31
CA GLU A 133 6.49 9.38 -3.15
C GLU A 133 5.13 10.00 -3.46
N GLN A 134 4.24 10.07 -2.47
CA GLN A 134 2.94 10.71 -2.64
C GLN A 134 2.50 11.44 -1.37
N LEU A 135 1.84 12.58 -1.56
CA LEU A 135 1.16 13.29 -0.50
C LEU A 135 -0.14 12.57 -0.11
N LEU A 136 -0.21 12.12 1.14
CA LEU A 136 -1.39 11.49 1.72
C LEU A 136 -2.07 12.39 2.74
N PHE A 137 -3.38 12.20 2.91
CA PHE A 137 -4.20 12.97 3.85
C PHE A 137 -4.84 12.05 4.87
N ALA A 138 -4.77 12.45 6.13
CA ALA A 138 -5.45 11.76 7.22
C ALA A 138 -6.97 11.72 6.97
N GLY A 139 -7.61 10.62 7.38
CA GLY A 139 -9.02 10.37 7.13
C GLY A 139 -9.36 10.08 5.66
N THR A 140 -8.37 9.84 4.80
CA THR A 140 -8.56 9.33 3.44
C THR A 140 -8.09 7.89 3.37
N THR A 141 -8.94 7.01 2.82
CA THR A 141 -8.56 5.64 2.45
C THR A 141 -7.77 5.64 1.15
N TYR A 142 -6.73 4.83 1.11
CA TYR A 142 -5.90 4.57 -0.05
C TYR A 142 -5.82 3.07 -0.30
N VAL A 143 -5.57 2.69 -1.56
CA VAL A 143 -5.27 1.29 -1.92
C VAL A 143 -3.93 1.26 -2.62
N TRP A 144 -2.98 0.51 -2.09
CA TRP A 144 -1.70 0.26 -2.73
C TRP A 144 -1.65 -1.13 -3.33
N VAL A 145 -1.60 -1.18 -4.66
CA VAL A 145 -1.59 -2.41 -5.44
C VAL A 145 -0.16 -2.76 -5.83
N THR A 146 0.31 -3.93 -5.42
CA THR A 146 1.55 -4.54 -5.89
C THR A 146 1.22 -5.61 -6.90
N THR A 147 1.87 -5.57 -8.07
CA THR A 147 1.61 -6.50 -9.17
C THR A 147 2.78 -7.45 -9.40
N GLU A 148 2.59 -8.53 -10.15
CA GLU A 148 3.68 -9.27 -10.77
C GLU A 148 3.24 -9.86 -12.12
N TRP A 149 4.19 -9.92 -13.06
CA TRP A 149 3.93 -10.46 -14.40
C TRP A 149 3.65 -11.97 -14.41
N GLN A 150 2.39 -12.34 -14.65
CA GLN A 150 1.92 -13.72 -14.55
C GLN A 150 2.61 -14.67 -15.54
N ALA A 151 2.99 -14.20 -16.74
CA ALA A 151 3.43 -15.12 -17.80
C ALA A 151 4.81 -15.76 -17.55
N SER A 152 5.66 -15.18 -16.69
CA SER A 152 6.98 -15.75 -16.38
C SER A 152 7.24 -15.96 -14.89
N SER A 153 6.45 -15.36 -14.00
CA SER A 153 6.64 -15.45 -12.54
C SER A 153 5.30 -15.21 -11.83
N PRO A 154 4.30 -16.08 -11.99
CA PRO A 154 3.04 -15.93 -11.27
C PRO A 154 3.29 -16.01 -9.76
N ALA A 155 2.52 -15.25 -8.97
CA ALA A 155 2.51 -15.38 -7.51
C ALA A 155 3.88 -15.24 -6.82
N ALA A 156 4.54 -14.10 -6.95
CA ALA A 156 5.82 -13.83 -6.30
C ALA A 156 5.67 -13.10 -4.96
N ASP A 157 6.53 -13.47 -3.99
CA ASP A 157 6.66 -12.79 -2.70
C ASP A 157 7.30 -11.42 -2.88
N PHE A 158 6.77 -10.41 -2.19
CA PHE A 158 7.29 -9.06 -2.13
C PHE A 158 7.44 -8.58 -0.69
N SER A 159 8.37 -7.65 -0.47
CA SER A 159 8.44 -6.83 0.74
C SER A 159 8.10 -5.40 0.39
N ASN A 160 7.16 -4.82 1.14
CA ASN A 160 6.65 -3.48 0.95
C ASN A 160 6.93 -2.63 2.19
N SER A 161 7.30 -1.38 1.96
CA SER A 161 7.54 -0.37 2.99
C SER A 161 6.82 0.93 2.65
N ILE A 162 6.12 1.49 3.64
CA ILE A 162 5.54 2.84 3.59
C ILE A 162 6.20 3.64 4.70
N THR A 163 6.92 4.70 4.33
CA THR A 163 7.63 5.58 5.27
C THR A 163 7.07 6.99 5.19
N GLY A 164 6.64 7.57 6.30
CA GLY A 164 6.19 8.96 6.34
C GLY A 164 5.92 9.46 7.75
N PRO A 165 5.25 10.63 7.91
CA PRO A 165 5.17 11.33 9.19
C PRO A 165 4.19 10.72 10.21
N GLY A 166 3.42 9.69 9.83
CA GLY A 166 2.35 9.12 10.63
C GLY A 166 2.25 7.60 10.50
N ALA A 167 1.51 6.98 11.41
CA ALA A 167 1.19 5.57 11.38
C ALA A 167 0.32 5.23 10.16
N VAL A 168 0.62 4.08 9.56
CA VAL A 168 -0.18 3.48 8.49
C VAL A 168 -1.05 2.39 9.13
N THR A 169 -2.36 2.48 8.92
CA THR A 169 -3.32 1.50 9.41
C THR A 169 -3.97 0.81 8.21
N PRO A 170 -3.64 -0.47 7.94
CA PRO A 170 -4.35 -1.25 6.93
C PRO A 170 -5.86 -1.29 7.22
N ALA A 171 -6.70 -1.12 6.20
CA ALA A 171 -8.12 -1.35 6.34
C ALA A 171 -8.34 -2.86 6.49
N GLY A 172 -9.12 -3.23 7.50
CA GLY A 172 -9.28 -4.63 7.91
C GLY A 172 -8.18 -5.19 8.80
N ALA A 173 -7.15 -4.39 9.16
CA ALA A 173 -6.38 -4.70 10.36
C ALA A 173 -7.23 -4.24 11.54
N GLY A 174 -7.96 -5.17 12.14
CA GLY A 174 -8.61 -4.90 13.40
C GLY A 174 -7.62 -4.52 14.49
N CYS A 175 -8.12 -4.15 15.66
CA CYS A 175 -7.35 -3.59 16.77
C CYS A 175 -6.16 -4.48 17.22
N ASN A 176 -6.21 -5.78 16.92
CA ASN A 176 -5.14 -6.76 17.10
C ASN A 176 -5.39 -7.97 16.15
N PRO A 177 -4.50 -8.98 16.12
CA PRO A 177 -4.66 -10.16 15.25
C PRO A 177 -5.93 -11.01 15.49
N ALA A 178 -6.69 -10.75 16.55
CA ALA A 178 -7.97 -11.41 16.80
C ALA A 178 -9.17 -10.63 16.27
N ASP A 179 -9.00 -9.42 15.75
CA ASP A 179 -10.08 -8.61 15.18
C ASP A 179 -10.02 -8.74 13.65
N LEU A 180 -10.79 -9.70 13.14
CA LEU A 180 -10.74 -10.23 11.77
C LEU A 180 -12.05 -10.01 11.02
N ALA A 181 -13.08 -9.50 11.68
CA ALA A 181 -14.39 -9.28 11.09
C ALA A 181 -14.96 -7.93 11.49
N GLU A 182 -15.78 -7.36 10.60
CA GLU A 182 -16.54 -6.17 10.98
C GLU A 182 -17.57 -6.49 12.08
N PRO A 183 -17.76 -5.58 13.05
CA PRO A 183 -17.14 -4.26 13.13
C PRO A 183 -15.71 -4.27 13.71
N PHE A 184 -14.74 -3.78 12.93
CA PHE A 184 -13.37 -3.59 13.41
C PHE A 184 -13.32 -2.63 14.61
N ASP A 185 -12.30 -2.79 15.44
CA ASP A 185 -12.10 -2.22 16.77
C ASP A 185 -13.06 -2.76 17.85
N VAL A 186 -13.78 -3.85 17.55
CA VAL A 186 -14.68 -4.52 18.50
C VAL A 186 -14.53 -6.04 18.38
N LEU A 187 -13.89 -6.64 19.37
CA LEU A 187 -13.78 -8.10 19.46
C LEU A 187 -15.11 -8.75 19.85
N ASP A 188 -15.70 -9.52 18.93
CA ASP A 188 -16.94 -10.25 19.14
C ASP A 188 -16.95 -11.68 18.54
N LEU A 189 -18.13 -12.29 18.41
CA LEU A 189 -18.24 -13.66 17.92
C LEU A 189 -17.98 -13.78 16.41
N ALA A 190 -18.16 -12.70 15.65
CA ALA A 190 -17.85 -12.66 14.22
C ALA A 190 -16.35 -12.85 13.99
N ASP A 191 -15.50 -12.29 14.84
CA ASP A 191 -14.05 -12.50 14.79
C ASP A 191 -13.64 -13.95 15.04
N VAL A 192 -14.23 -14.54 16.08
CA VAL A 192 -14.02 -15.96 16.38
C VAL A 192 -14.45 -16.82 15.20
N GLN A 193 -15.59 -16.50 14.58
CA GLN A 193 -16.08 -17.21 13.41
C GLN A 193 -15.16 -17.01 12.20
N ALA A 194 -14.64 -15.81 11.98
CA ALA A 194 -13.69 -15.50 10.92
C ALA A 194 -12.38 -16.28 11.10
N PHE A 195 -11.79 -16.24 12.30
CA PHE A 195 -10.59 -17.01 12.63
C PHE A 195 -10.79 -18.52 12.41
N VAL A 196 -11.87 -19.10 12.96
CA VAL A 196 -12.13 -20.54 12.82
C VAL A 196 -12.33 -20.93 11.35
N SER A 197 -13.03 -20.09 10.58
CA SER A 197 -13.27 -20.35 9.15
C SER A 197 -11.97 -20.31 8.37
N ALA A 198 -11.14 -19.28 8.59
CA ALA A 198 -9.82 -19.12 8.00
C ALA A 198 -8.89 -20.29 8.35
N PHE A 199 -8.83 -20.67 9.64
CA PHE A 199 -7.99 -21.76 10.14
C PHE A 199 -8.36 -23.11 9.51
N VAL A 200 -9.65 -23.43 9.41
CA VAL A 200 -10.13 -24.68 8.79
C VAL A 200 -9.92 -24.67 7.27
N ALA A 201 -10.01 -23.50 6.62
CA ALA A 201 -9.77 -23.34 5.19
C ALA A 201 -8.28 -23.37 4.80
N GLY A 202 -7.37 -23.26 5.77
CA GLY A 202 -5.94 -23.16 5.50
C GLY A 202 -5.50 -21.76 5.05
N ASP A 203 -6.26 -20.73 5.42
CA ASP A 203 -6.04 -19.35 4.98
C ASP A 203 -4.87 -18.71 5.76
N PRO A 204 -3.90 -18.05 5.08
CA PRO A 204 -2.78 -17.36 5.72
C PRO A 204 -3.18 -16.31 6.77
N VAL A 205 -4.39 -15.75 6.72
CA VAL A 205 -4.84 -14.77 7.73
C VAL A 205 -4.96 -15.37 9.13
N ALA A 206 -5.09 -16.71 9.24
CA ALA A 206 -5.11 -17.41 10.53
C ALA A 206 -3.71 -17.77 11.06
N ASP A 207 -2.65 -17.54 10.28
CA ASP A 207 -1.25 -17.85 10.65
C ASP A 207 -0.60 -16.63 11.31
N ILE A 208 -0.86 -16.51 12.61
CA ILE A 208 -0.56 -15.31 13.42
C ILE A 208 0.51 -15.58 14.49
N ALA A 209 1.10 -16.78 14.51
CA ALA A 209 2.18 -17.14 15.41
C ALA A 209 3.26 -17.93 14.69
N ALA A 210 4.52 -17.73 15.08
CA ALA A 210 5.61 -18.54 14.55
C ALA A 210 5.46 -20.02 14.99
N PRO A 211 5.77 -21.00 14.12
CA PRO A 211 6.40 -20.82 12.80
C PRO A 211 5.42 -20.51 11.67
N PHE A 212 5.60 -19.35 11.02
CA PHE A 212 4.79 -18.94 9.87
C PHE A 212 4.92 -19.90 8.68
N GLY A 213 3.83 -20.04 7.92
CA GLY A 213 3.60 -21.04 6.87
C GLY A 213 3.01 -22.35 7.38
N VAL A 214 2.68 -22.45 8.67
CA VAL A 214 2.15 -23.66 9.32
C VAL A 214 1.07 -23.29 10.33
N LEU A 215 -0.20 -23.53 9.96
CA LEU A 215 -1.32 -23.39 10.89
C LEU A 215 -1.29 -24.49 11.96
N ASP A 216 -1.05 -24.11 13.21
CA ASP A 216 -0.99 -25.03 14.34
C ASP A 216 -1.64 -24.47 15.63
N LEU A 217 -1.36 -25.10 16.77
CA LEU A 217 -1.96 -24.70 18.05
C LEU A 217 -1.43 -23.36 18.56
N ALA A 218 -0.25 -22.92 18.12
CA ALA A 218 0.34 -21.63 18.47
C ALA A 218 -0.52 -20.48 17.94
N ASP A 219 -1.07 -20.60 16.73
CA ASP A 219 -1.98 -19.60 16.15
C ASP A 219 -3.27 -19.47 16.96
N VAL A 220 -3.85 -20.60 17.35
CA VAL A 220 -5.06 -20.62 18.18
C VAL A 220 -4.77 -19.98 19.55
N GLN A 221 -3.60 -20.25 20.13
CA GLN A 221 -3.19 -19.63 21.40
C GLN A 221 -2.96 -18.13 21.25
N ALA A 222 -2.35 -17.69 20.15
CA ALA A 222 -2.15 -16.27 19.85
C ALA A 222 -3.50 -15.56 19.65
N PHE A 223 -4.43 -16.16 18.91
CA PHE A 223 -5.78 -15.63 18.72
C PHE A 223 -6.50 -15.47 20.06
N VAL A 224 -6.56 -16.52 20.88
CA VAL A 224 -7.23 -16.46 22.20
C VAL A 224 -6.56 -15.43 23.11
N GLY A 225 -5.23 -15.33 23.07
CA GLY A 225 -4.49 -14.33 23.83
C GLY A 225 -4.86 -12.90 23.44
N ALA A 226 -4.87 -12.62 22.13
CA ALA A 226 -5.27 -11.32 21.59
C ALA A 226 -6.75 -11.01 21.87
N PHE A 227 -7.65 -11.97 21.67
CA PHE A 227 -9.08 -11.81 21.94
C PHE A 227 -9.37 -11.49 23.41
N VAL A 228 -8.74 -12.21 24.35
CA VAL A 228 -8.91 -11.96 25.80
C VAL A 228 -8.26 -10.65 26.23
N SER A 229 -7.21 -10.20 25.54
CA SER A 229 -6.58 -8.91 25.82
C SER A 229 -7.46 -7.72 25.45
N GLY A 230 -8.43 -7.92 24.55
CA GLY A 230 -9.33 -6.88 24.07
C GLY A 230 -8.66 -5.92 23.08
N CYS A 231 -9.46 -4.99 22.58
CA CYS A 231 -8.95 -3.84 21.83
C CYS A 231 -8.40 -2.78 22.80
N PRO A 232 -7.26 -2.13 22.51
CA PRO A 232 -6.71 -1.03 23.31
C PRO A 232 -7.63 0.18 23.49
#